data_AF-A0A2H0UCZ9-F1
#
_entry.id   AF-A0A2H0UCZ9-F1
#
_cell.length_a   1.000
_cell.length_b   1.000
_cell.length_c   1.000
_cell.angle_alpha   90.00
_cell.angle_beta   90.00
_cell.angle_gamma   90.00
#
_symmetry.space_group_name_H-M   'P 1'
#
loop_
_entity.id
_entity.type
_entity.pdbx_description
1 polymer ?
#
loop_
_entity_poly.entity_id
_entity_poly.type
_entity_poly.pdbx_seq_one_letter_code
_entity_poly.pdbx_strand_id
1 'polypeptide(L)'
;MITLYVKTGCPFCAMVLKKVEDLNLTIDEKNIADEGVMDELVEKGGKGQTPFMIDPETGTFMYESGPISEYLEKNYGSGMASQKGDTTEPNVCMLE
;
A
#
# COMPACT_ATOMS: atom_id res chain seq x y z
N MET A 1 10.10 -3.09 0.74
CA MET A 1 8.79 -2.74 1.31
C MET A 1 8.18 -1.60 0.53
N ILE A 2 7.01 -1.84 -0.06
CA ILE A 2 6.24 -0.85 -0.83
C ILE A 2 5.64 0.18 0.13
N THR A 3 5.68 1.46 -0.24
CA THR A 3 4.99 2.55 0.48
C THR A 3 3.77 2.98 -0.31
N LEU A 4 2.62 3.11 0.36
CA LEU A 4 1.39 3.61 -0.22
C LEU A 4 0.90 4.85 0.54
N TYR A 5 0.81 5.96 -0.17
CA TYR A 5 0.24 7.20 0.34
C TYR A 5 -1.27 7.20 0.12
N VAL A 6 -2.02 7.37 1.20
CA VAL A 6 -3.47 7.30 1.23
C VAL A 6 -4.08 8.52 1.90
N LYS A 7 -5.40 8.66 1.74
CA LYS A 7 -6.22 9.61 2.48
C LYS A 7 -7.40 8.88 3.09
N THR A 8 -7.65 9.12 4.39
CA THR A 8 -8.83 8.56 5.08
C THR A 8 -10.11 8.91 4.34
N GLY A 9 -10.98 7.91 4.12
CA GLY A 9 -12.26 8.08 3.42
C GLY A 9 -12.15 8.19 1.89
N CYS A 10 -10.96 8.03 1.30
CA CYS A 10 -10.81 8.02 -0.15
C CYS A 10 -11.20 6.65 -0.74
N PRO A 11 -12.24 6.56 -1.60
CA PRO A 11 -12.67 5.29 -2.17
C PRO A 11 -11.60 4.66 -3.09
N PHE A 12 -10.80 5.48 -3.76
CA PHE A 12 -9.72 4.99 -4.62
C PHE A 12 -8.56 4.36 -3.84
N CYS A 13 -8.25 4.90 -2.65
CA CYS A 13 -7.25 4.30 -1.77
C CYS A 13 -7.75 2.96 -1.22
N ALA A 14 -9.02 2.88 -0.80
CA ALA A 14 -9.63 1.65 -0.32
C ALA A 14 -9.58 0.52 -1.37
N MET A 15 -9.74 0.85 -2.67
CA MET A 15 -9.59 -0.15 -3.74
C MET A 15 -8.18 -0.73 -3.83
N VAL A 16 -7.15 0.11 -3.71
CA VAL A 16 -5.74 -0.34 -3.73
C VAL A 16 -5.42 -1.15 -2.47
N LEU A 17 -5.84 -0.67 -1.30
CA LEU A 17 -5.64 -1.38 -0.03
C LEU A 17 -6.28 -2.76 -0.06
N LYS A 18 -7.50 -2.87 -0.59
CA LYS A 18 -8.15 -4.17 -0.79
C LYS A 18 -7.32 -5.09 -1.71
N LYS A 19 -6.75 -4.58 -2.79
CA LYS A 19 -5.86 -5.37 -3.66
C LYS A 19 -4.60 -5.82 -2.91
N VAL A 20 -4.02 -4.98 -2.07
CA VAL A 20 -2.88 -5.32 -1.21
C VAL A 20 -3.25 -6.45 -0.24
N GLU A 21 -4.43 -6.38 0.39
CA GLU A 21 -4.98 -7.42 1.26
C GLU A 21 -5.24 -8.74 0.50
N ASP A 22 -5.89 -8.67 -0.67
CA ASP A 22 -6.18 -9.82 -1.53
C ASP A 22 -4.88 -10.55 -1.95
N LEU A 23 -3.78 -9.81 -2.09
CA LEU A 23 -2.45 -10.32 -2.43
C LEU A 23 -1.59 -10.66 -1.20
N ASN A 24 -2.11 -10.43 0.01
CA ASN A 24 -1.42 -10.63 1.29
C ASN A 24 -0.04 -9.95 1.34
N LEU A 25 0.03 -8.70 0.82
CA LEU A 25 1.27 -7.93 0.78
C LEU A 25 1.42 -7.08 2.04
N THR A 26 2.64 -7.03 2.57
CA THR A 26 3.00 -6.08 3.63
C THR A 26 3.49 -4.79 3.00
N ILE A 27 2.81 -3.69 3.32
CA ILE A 27 3.13 -2.34 2.84
C ILE A 27 3.29 -1.37 4.00
N ASP A 28 3.99 -0.27 3.75
CA ASP A 28 4.05 0.92 4.59
C ASP A 28 2.93 1.88 4.14
N GLU A 29 1.82 1.93 4.88
CA GLU A 29 0.74 2.88 4.62
C GLU A 29 1.07 4.24 5.27
N LYS A 30 1.00 5.32 4.50
CA LYS A 30 1.18 6.69 4.99
C LYS A 30 -0.05 7.53 4.71
N ASN A 31 -0.68 8.07 5.75
CA ASN A 31 -1.84 8.93 5.56
C ASN A 31 -1.41 10.39 5.35
N ILE A 32 -1.89 11.04 4.30
CA ILE A 32 -1.56 12.45 4.04
C ILE A 32 -2.10 13.41 5.12
N ALA A 33 -3.01 12.95 5.99
CA ALA A 33 -3.49 13.72 7.13
C ALA A 33 -2.48 13.77 8.29
N ASP A 34 -1.50 12.86 8.30
CA ASP A 34 -0.43 12.86 9.30
C ASP A 34 0.60 13.95 9.00
N GLU A 35 1.26 14.41 10.06
CA GLU A 35 2.24 15.51 9.97
C GLU A 35 3.39 15.16 9.03
N GLY A 36 3.67 16.06 8.07
CA GLY A 36 4.79 15.93 7.12
C GLY A 36 4.55 14.96 5.95
N VAL A 37 3.52 14.10 5.98
CA VAL A 37 3.30 13.11 4.91
C VAL A 37 2.88 13.76 3.59
N MET A 38 2.04 14.80 3.63
CA MET A 38 1.64 15.53 2.43
C MET A 38 2.83 16.22 1.76
N ASP A 39 3.75 16.78 2.55
CA ASP A 39 4.97 17.41 2.02
C ASP A 39 5.87 16.35 1.38
N GLU A 40 6.12 15.23 2.08
CA GLU A 40 6.87 14.09 1.56
C GLU A 40 6.28 13.55 0.24
N LEU A 41 4.95 13.46 0.15
CA LEU A 41 4.24 13.06 -1.07
C LEU A 41 4.51 14.04 -2.22
N VAL A 42 4.46 15.34 -1.96
CA VAL A 42 4.73 16.37 -2.97
C VAL A 42 6.20 16.35 -3.38
N GLU A 43 7.13 16.16 -2.45
CA GLU A 43 8.56 16.05 -2.73
C GLU A 43 8.89 14.83 -3.61
N LYS A 44 8.30 13.67 -3.30
CA LYS A 44 8.60 12.41 -4.02
C LYS A 44 7.79 12.24 -5.31
N GLY A 45 6.51 12.57 -5.28
CA GLY A 45 5.59 12.35 -6.39
C GLY A 45 5.29 13.60 -7.22
N GLY A 46 5.68 14.78 -6.75
CA GLY A 46 5.46 16.06 -7.44
C GLY A 46 4.03 16.61 -7.32
N LYS A 47 3.09 15.84 -6.75
CA LYS A 47 1.68 16.22 -6.61
C LYS A 47 1.07 15.70 -5.31
N GLY A 48 0.27 16.54 -4.65
CA GLY A 48 -0.54 16.17 -3.47
C GLY A 48 -1.80 15.38 -3.84
N GLN A 49 -1.65 14.29 -4.59
CA GLN A 49 -2.74 13.42 -5.04
C GLN A 49 -2.59 12.01 -4.46
N THR A 50 -3.70 11.33 -4.23
CA THR A 50 -3.73 9.96 -3.69
C THR A 50 -4.72 9.10 -4.48
N PRO A 51 -4.49 7.78 -4.62
CA PRO A 51 -3.36 7.03 -4.08
C PRO A 51 -2.06 7.26 -4.87
N PHE A 52 -0.93 7.15 -4.16
CA PHE A 52 0.42 7.16 -4.75
C PHE A 52 1.25 6.04 -4.15
N MET A 53 1.90 5.24 -4.98
CA MET A 53 2.68 4.08 -4.57
C MET A 53 4.15 4.30 -4.92
N ILE A 54 5.04 3.88 -4.02
CA ILE A 54 6.49 3.75 -4.27
C ILE A 54 6.88 2.30 -3.98
N ASP A 55 7.48 1.66 -4.97
CA ASP A 55 8.10 0.35 -4.86
C ASP A 55 9.63 0.50 -5.00
N PRO A 56 10.39 0.47 -3.90
CA PRO A 56 11.84 0.60 -3.95
C PRO A 56 12.54 -0.62 -4.55
N GLU A 57 11.89 -1.79 -4.63
CA GLU A 57 12.50 -3.01 -5.16
C GLU A 57 12.64 -2.94 -6.69
N THR A 58 11.68 -2.28 -7.35
CA THR A 58 11.71 -2.05 -8.80
C THR A 58 12.10 -0.62 -9.19
N GLY A 59 12.19 0.29 -8.21
CA GLY A 59 12.36 1.72 -8.45
C GLY A 59 11.12 2.39 -9.05
N THR A 60 9.95 1.75 -8.96
CA THR A 60 8.71 2.22 -9.57
C THR A 60 7.98 3.14 -8.60
N PHE A 61 7.46 4.26 -9.12
CA PHE A 61 6.52 5.11 -8.40
C PHE A 61 5.41 5.53 -9.34
N MET A 62 4.16 5.53 -8.87
CA MET A 62 3.01 5.83 -9.73
C MET A 62 1.79 6.30 -8.95
N TYR A 63 0.95 7.05 -9.66
CA TYR A 63 -0.38 7.47 -9.23
C TYR A 63 -1.46 6.60 -9.86
N GLU A 64 -2.72 6.89 -9.48
CA GLU A 64 -3.95 6.30 -10.00
C GLU A 64 -4.20 4.87 -9.51
N SER A 65 -5.38 4.64 -8.92
CA SER A 65 -5.71 3.36 -8.27
C SER A 65 -5.73 2.18 -9.24
N GLY A 66 -6.16 2.39 -10.49
CA GLY A 66 -6.21 1.35 -11.53
C GLY A 66 -4.81 0.82 -11.87
N PRO A 67 -3.91 1.69 -12.38
CA PRO A 67 -2.52 1.34 -12.66
C PRO A 67 -1.78 0.72 -11.46
N ILE A 68 -1.98 1.25 -10.25
CA ILE A 68 -1.38 0.67 -9.04
C ILE A 68 -1.89 -0.76 -8.83
N SER A 69 -3.20 -0.99 -8.93
CA SER A 69 -3.78 -2.33 -8.73
C SER A 69 -3.29 -3.33 -9.78
N GLU A 70 -3.23 -2.92 -11.04
CA GLU A 70 -2.67 -3.73 -12.14
C GLU A 70 -1.18 -4.03 -11.92
N TYR A 71 -0.41 -3.05 -11.46
CA TYR A 71 0.99 -3.23 -11.11
C TYR A 71 1.16 -4.26 -9.99
N LEU A 72 0.38 -4.13 -8.91
CA LEU A 72 0.45 -5.05 -7.78
C LEU A 72 0.09 -6.48 -8.20
N GLU A 73 -0.97 -6.65 -8.99
CA GLU A 73 -1.37 -7.96 -9.51
C GLU A 73 -0.33 -8.55 -10.46
N LYS A 74 0.26 -7.74 -11.35
CA LYS A 74 1.27 -8.21 -12.30
C LYS A 74 2.57 -8.64 -11.62
N ASN A 75 3.04 -7.86 -10.64
CA ASN A 75 4.34 -8.09 -10.00
C ASN A 75 4.24 -9.05 -8.81
N TYR A 76 3.08 -9.13 -8.16
CA TYR A 76 2.91 -9.87 -6.92
C TYR A 76 1.70 -10.83 -6.90
N GLY A 77 0.86 -10.84 -7.95
CA GLY A 77 -0.37 -11.65 -8.02
C GLY A 77 -0.21 -13.09 -8.52
N SER A 78 0.91 -13.44 -9.16
CA SER A 78 1.26 -14.84 -9.43
C SER A 78 2.12 -15.34 -8.28
N GLY A 79 1.48 -15.76 -7.18
CA GLY A 79 2.14 -16.00 -5.92
C GLY A 79 3.44 -16.79 -6.03
N MET A 80 4.58 -16.12 -5.79
CA MET A 80 5.77 -16.65 -5.11
C MET A 80 6.74 -15.50 -4.77
N ALA A 81 7.19 -15.53 -3.50
CA ALA A 81 8.42 -14.98 -2.91
C ALA A 81 8.35 -13.61 -2.18
N SER A 82 8.14 -13.73 -0.86
CA SER A 82 8.97 -13.10 0.18
C SER A 82 8.81 -11.59 0.47
N GLN A 83 7.88 -11.22 1.35
CA GLN A 83 8.23 -10.36 2.50
C GLN A 83 7.64 -10.98 3.78
N LYS A 84 8.54 -11.61 4.55
CA LYS A 84 8.28 -12.11 5.91
C LYS A 84 8.26 -10.89 6.84
N GLY A 85 7.08 -10.27 6.97
CA GLY A 85 6.75 -9.41 8.10
C GLY A 85 6.22 -10.28 9.23
N ASP A 86 7.10 -10.67 10.13
CA ASP A 86 6.80 -11.40 11.35
C ASP A 86 6.01 -10.49 12.30
N THR A 87 4.73 -10.78 12.51
CA THR A 87 4.17 -10.82 13.87
C THR A 87 3.04 -11.83 13.89
N THR A 88 3.39 -13.03 14.33
CA THR A 88 2.46 -13.95 14.97
C THR A 88 1.62 -13.20 16.00
N GLU A 89 0.30 -13.30 15.89
CA GLU A 89 -0.48 -13.76 17.04
C GLU A 89 -1.55 -14.76 16.55
N PRO A 90 -1.35 -16.06 16.78
CA PRO A 90 -2.42 -17.03 16.62
C PRO A 90 -3.29 -17.02 17.89
N ASN A 91 -4.58 -17.26 17.67
CA ASN A 91 -5.60 -17.70 18.63
C ASN A 91 -6.68 -16.67 18.98
N VAL A 92 -7.74 -16.73 18.18
CA VAL A 92 -9.11 -16.83 18.72
C VAL A 92 -9.11 -17.67 20.01
N CYS A 93 -9.67 -17.08 21.07
CA CYS A 93 -10.40 -17.82 22.09
C CYS A 93 -11.80 -17.20 22.20
N MET A 94 -12.78 -17.88 21.61
CA MET A 94 -14.14 -17.89 22.17
C MET A 94 -14.09 -18.72 23.45
N LEU A 95 -14.50 -18.17 24.58
CA LEU A 95 -15.08 -18.92 25.69
C LEU A 95 -15.87 -17.97 26.61
N GLU A 96 -17.17 -18.30 26.67
CA GLU A 96 -18.26 -17.96 27.61
C GLU A 96 -18.85 -16.54 27.61
#